data_AF-S4NSX7-F1
#
_entry.id   AF-S4NSX7-F1
#
_cell.length_a   1.000
_cell.length_b   1.000
_cell.length_c   1.000
_cell.angle_alpha   90.00
_cell.angle_beta   90.00
_cell.angle_gamma   90.00
#
_symmetry.space_group_name_H-M   'P 1'
#
loop_
_entity.id
_entity.type
_entity.pdbx_description
1 polymer ?
#
loop_
_entity_poly.entity_id
_entity_poly.type
_entity_poly.pdbx_seq_one_letter_code
_entity_poly.pdbx_strand_id
1 'polypeptide(L)'
;MMMNISRATITDPKVQTLMADRSQQFDAVIAEWMYNEVYAGFAGVFNCPLIWFSSVEPHWMVLQLVDEIPNPAYSADFLSVDSVPPLTLKQRVIELYTQITGKLLQIFWLSKLEQDLYDELFVPHIRHRQNSVPSFDTLRYNGSLILSNSHV
;
A
#
# COMPACT_ATOMS: atom_id res chain seq x y z
N MET A 1 9.90 6.51 -8.88
CA MET A 1 9.13 6.27 -10.12
C MET A 1 7.66 5.96 -9.81
N MET A 2 7.34 4.89 -9.08
CA MET A 2 5.94 4.49 -8.79
C MET A 2 5.11 5.57 -8.09
N MET A 3 5.71 6.36 -7.21
CA MET A 3 5.01 7.48 -6.57
C MET A 3 4.57 8.57 -7.57
N ASN A 4 5.36 8.84 -8.61
CA ASN A 4 4.99 9.83 -9.62
C ASN A 4 3.83 9.34 -10.48
N ILE A 5 3.79 8.02 -10.76
CA ILE A 5 2.65 7.39 -11.43
C ILE A 5 1.40 7.52 -10.57
N SER A 6 1.54 7.30 -9.26
CA SER A 6 0.42 7.40 -8.32
C SER A 6 -0.10 8.84 -8.22
N ARG A 7 0.80 9.81 -8.06
CA ARG A 7 0.45 11.24 -8.14
C ARG A 7 -0.27 11.57 -9.45
N ALA A 8 0.31 11.22 -10.60
CA ALA A 8 -0.28 11.49 -11.91
C ALA A 8 -1.70 10.91 -12.03
N THR A 9 -1.88 9.66 -11.61
CA THR A 9 -3.18 8.97 -11.59
C THR A 9 -4.20 9.72 -10.73
N ILE A 10 -3.82 10.10 -9.51
CA ILE A 10 -4.74 10.76 -8.56
C ILE A 10 -5.07 12.17 -9.04
N THR A 11 -4.10 12.90 -9.60
CA THR A 11 -4.30 14.25 -10.13
C THR A 11 -5.03 14.29 -11.47
N ASP A 12 -5.30 13.14 -12.09
CA ASP A 12 -6.05 13.11 -13.34
C ASP A 12 -7.42 13.79 -13.17
N PRO A 13 -7.82 14.70 -14.08
CA PRO A 13 -9.06 15.45 -13.94
C PRO A 13 -10.31 14.57 -13.75
N LYS A 14 -10.34 13.38 -14.36
CA LYS A 14 -11.48 12.44 -14.23
C LYS A 14 -11.52 11.81 -12.84
N VAL A 15 -10.35 11.48 -12.28
CA VAL A 15 -10.24 10.96 -10.91
C VAL A 15 -10.60 12.04 -9.89
N GLN A 16 -10.11 13.28 -10.08
CA GLN A 16 -10.51 14.41 -9.25
C GLN A 16 -12.02 14.67 -9.30
N THR A 17 -12.61 14.60 -10.50
CA THR A 17 -14.07 14.72 -10.67
C THR A 17 -14.82 13.61 -9.93
N LEU A 18 -14.37 12.36 -10.04
CA LEU A 18 -14.93 11.22 -9.32
C LEU A 18 -14.88 11.40 -7.80
N MET A 19 -13.74 11.85 -7.27
CA MET A 19 -13.57 12.12 -5.83
C MET A 19 -14.41 13.31 -5.35
N ALA A 20 -14.68 14.28 -6.22
CA ALA A 20 -15.54 15.43 -5.89
C ALA A 20 -17.06 15.10 -5.99
N ASP A 21 -17.45 14.10 -6.78
CA ASP A 21 -18.86 13.78 -7.06
C ASP A 21 -19.59 13.11 -5.89
N ARG A 22 -20.43 13.88 -5.21
CA ARG A 22 -21.22 13.43 -4.04
C ARG A 22 -22.49 12.66 -4.38
N SER A 23 -22.86 12.57 -5.66
CA SER A 23 -24.05 11.83 -6.09
C SER A 23 -23.82 10.33 -6.08
N GLN A 24 -22.56 9.89 -6.18
CA GLN A 24 -22.18 8.49 -6.23
C GLN A 24 -21.73 7.99 -4.86
N GLN A 25 -22.09 6.74 -4.57
CA GLN A 25 -21.64 5.98 -3.41
C GLN A 25 -21.06 4.65 -3.90
N PHE A 26 -20.08 4.14 -3.16
CA PHE A 26 -19.40 2.89 -3.47
C PHE A 26 -19.38 2.00 -2.23
N ASP A 27 -19.63 0.72 -2.42
CA ASP A 27 -19.65 -0.26 -1.33
C ASP A 27 -18.25 -0.73 -0.92
N ALA A 28 -17.25 -0.59 -1.81
CA ALA A 28 -15.86 -0.95 -1.54
C ALA A 28 -14.90 -0.23 -2.50
N VAL A 29 -13.65 -0.08 -2.06
CA VAL A 29 -12.51 0.33 -2.89
C VAL A 29 -11.59 -0.87 -3.08
N ILE A 30 -11.30 -1.22 -4.33
CA ILE A 30 -10.25 -2.19 -4.67
C ILE A 30 -9.09 -1.40 -5.24
N ALA A 31 -7.96 -1.40 -4.53
CA ALA A 31 -6.78 -0.62 -4.90
C ALA A 31 -5.56 -1.52 -5.12
N GLU A 32 -4.90 -1.37 -6.26
CA GLU A 32 -3.64 -2.06 -6.49
C GLU A 32 -2.54 -1.47 -5.59
N TRP A 33 -1.84 -2.33 -4.87
CA TRP A 33 -0.59 -1.99 -4.22
C TRP A 33 0.49 -1.89 -5.29
N MET A 34 0.89 -0.66 -5.61
CA MET A 34 1.88 -0.37 -6.64
C MET A 34 3.14 0.21 -6.00
N TYR A 35 3.76 -0.54 -5.07
CA TYR A 35 4.92 -0.09 -4.27
C TYR A 35 4.69 1.14 -3.40
N ASN A 36 3.43 1.48 -3.18
CA ASN A 36 3.00 2.54 -2.28
C ASN A 36 1.53 2.31 -1.89
N GLU A 37 1.14 2.95 -0.80
CA GLU A 37 -0.11 2.70 -0.10
C GLU A 37 -1.08 3.90 -0.19
N VAL A 38 -0.72 4.94 -0.96
CA VAL A 38 -1.47 6.21 -1.02
C VAL A 38 -2.93 6.02 -1.50
N TYR A 39 -3.18 4.97 -2.28
CA TYR A 39 -4.52 4.64 -2.78
C TYR A 39 -5.51 4.24 -1.69
N ALA A 40 -5.04 3.94 -0.48
CA ALA A 40 -5.92 3.79 0.69
C ALA A 40 -6.76 5.06 0.94
N GLY A 41 -6.30 6.24 0.47
CA GLY A 41 -7.04 7.50 0.53
C GLY A 41 -8.42 7.45 -0.13
N PHE A 42 -8.62 6.62 -1.16
CA PHE A 42 -9.93 6.46 -1.80
C PHE A 42 -10.97 5.87 -0.85
N ALA A 43 -10.59 4.90 -0.01
CA ALA A 43 -11.48 4.35 1.01
C ALA A 43 -11.89 5.44 2.01
N GLY A 44 -10.96 6.34 2.34
CA GLY A 44 -11.24 7.56 3.09
C GLY A 44 -12.23 8.48 2.39
N VAL A 45 -12.12 8.72 1.08
CA VAL A 45 -13.04 9.61 0.34
C VAL A 45 -14.45 9.03 0.26
N PHE A 46 -14.57 7.75 -0.09
CA PHE A 46 -15.87 7.10 -0.30
C PHE A 46 -16.49 6.52 0.97
N ASN A 47 -15.76 6.56 2.10
CA ASN A 47 -16.18 6.01 3.39
C ASN A 47 -16.63 4.55 3.30
N CYS A 48 -15.83 3.71 2.63
CA CYS A 48 -16.13 2.31 2.42
C CYS A 48 -14.90 1.42 2.65
N PRO A 49 -15.08 0.11 2.86
CA PRO A 49 -13.98 -0.84 3.06
C PRO A 49 -12.94 -0.82 1.93
N LEU A 50 -11.67 -0.95 2.32
CA LEU A 50 -10.53 -1.11 1.42
C LEU A 50 -10.23 -2.59 1.20
N ILE A 51 -10.03 -2.98 -0.06
CA ILE A 51 -9.49 -4.27 -0.48
C ILE A 51 -8.17 -4.00 -1.20
N TRP A 52 -7.07 -4.50 -0.65
CA TRP A 52 -5.78 -4.45 -1.33
C TRP A 52 -5.74 -5.47 -2.45
N PHE A 53 -5.20 -5.08 -3.60
CA PHE A 53 -4.92 -5.97 -4.72
C PHE A 53 -3.43 -5.93 -5.02
N SER A 54 -2.79 -7.09 -5.20
CA SER A 54 -1.37 -7.19 -5.54
C SER A 54 -1.20 -8.18 -6.68
N SER A 55 -0.72 -7.68 -7.81
CA SER A 55 -0.43 -8.47 -9.01
C SER A 55 0.88 -9.27 -8.91
N VAL A 56 1.68 -9.01 -7.89
CA VAL A 56 2.93 -9.72 -7.58
C VAL A 56 2.73 -10.75 -6.48
N GLU A 57 3.71 -11.63 -6.32
CA GLU A 57 3.67 -12.65 -5.27
C GLU A 57 3.59 -12.05 -3.86
N PRO A 58 2.92 -12.76 -2.91
CA PRO A 58 2.88 -12.33 -1.52
C PRO A 58 4.31 -12.20 -0.96
N HIS A 59 4.64 -11.00 -0.50
CA HIS A 59 5.94 -10.69 0.09
C HIS A 59 5.76 -9.74 1.27
N TRP A 60 6.84 -9.53 2.03
CA TRP A 60 6.77 -8.82 3.31
C TRP A 60 6.17 -7.41 3.22
N MET A 61 6.37 -6.70 2.11
CA MET A 61 5.90 -5.31 1.96
C MET A 61 4.38 -5.22 1.85
N VAL A 62 3.74 -6.25 1.29
CA VAL A 62 2.30 -6.32 1.07
C VAL A 62 1.62 -7.02 2.25
N LEU A 63 2.25 -8.08 2.79
CA LEU A 63 1.71 -8.83 3.93
C LEU A 63 1.61 -7.97 5.20
N GLN A 64 2.57 -7.07 5.43
CA GLN A 64 2.53 -6.17 6.59
C GLN A 64 1.29 -5.24 6.67
N LEU A 65 0.52 -5.13 5.58
CA LEU A 65 -0.69 -4.29 5.54
C LEU A 65 -1.89 -4.96 6.21
N VAL A 66 -1.86 -6.28 6.35
CA VAL A 66 -2.97 -7.10 6.88
C VAL A 66 -2.54 -8.08 7.95
N ASP A 67 -1.25 -8.40 8.04
CA ASP A 67 -0.66 -9.35 8.98
C ASP A 67 0.76 -8.91 9.39
N GLU A 68 1.49 -9.76 10.11
CA GLU A 68 2.88 -9.52 10.47
C GLU A 68 3.85 -9.68 9.28
N ILE A 69 5.03 -9.07 9.43
CA ILE A 69 6.13 -9.25 8.49
C ILE A 69 6.63 -10.70 8.63
N PRO A 70 6.68 -11.50 7.54
CA PRO A 70 7.12 -12.88 7.61
C PRO A 70 8.61 -12.96 7.98
N ASN A 71 8.95 -14.01 8.72
CA ASN A 71 10.31 -14.20 9.21
C ASN A 71 11.29 -14.47 8.04
N PRO A 72 12.31 -13.59 7.84
CA PRO A 72 13.23 -13.68 6.69
C PRO A 72 14.16 -14.91 6.73
N ALA A 73 14.18 -15.66 7.83
CA ALA A 73 14.87 -16.95 7.89
C ALA A 73 14.13 -18.08 7.14
N TYR A 74 12.83 -17.89 6.87
CA TYR A 74 11.93 -18.89 6.28
C TYR A 74 11.23 -18.41 5.01
N SER A 75 11.13 -17.09 4.79
CA SER A 75 10.61 -16.48 3.57
C SER A 75 11.71 -15.76 2.81
N ALA A 76 11.76 -15.93 1.49
CA ALA A 76 12.61 -15.13 0.62
C ALA A 76 11.89 -13.85 0.19
N ASP A 77 12.64 -12.77 -0.01
CA ASP A 77 12.13 -11.58 -0.70
C ASP A 77 11.88 -11.90 -2.18
N PHE A 78 10.83 -11.34 -2.75
CA PHE A 78 10.45 -11.58 -4.15
C PHE A 78 11.47 -11.02 -5.17
N LEU A 79 12.35 -10.11 -4.73
CA LEU A 79 13.46 -9.59 -5.52
C LEU A 79 14.76 -10.40 -5.34
N SER A 80 14.79 -11.34 -4.39
CA SER A 80 15.98 -12.15 -4.13
C SER A 80 16.17 -13.21 -5.22
N VAL A 81 17.17 -12.98 -6.07
CA VAL A 81 17.60 -13.94 -7.09
C VAL A 81 18.24 -15.15 -6.41
N ASP A 82 17.76 -16.36 -6.73
CA ASP A 82 18.23 -17.67 -6.23
C ASP A 82 17.99 -17.96 -4.73
N SER A 83 17.06 -17.27 -4.09
CA SER A 83 16.62 -17.57 -2.72
C SER A 83 15.31 -18.37 -2.71
N VAL A 84 15.38 -19.68 -3.01
CA VAL A 84 14.23 -20.58 -2.87
C VAL A 84 14.38 -21.39 -1.58
N PRO A 85 13.40 -21.37 -0.66
CA PRO A 85 13.45 -22.20 0.54
C PRO A 85 13.63 -23.71 0.21
N PRO A 86 14.38 -24.48 1.02
CA PRO A 86 15.00 -24.08 2.29
C PRO A 86 16.29 -23.26 2.12
N LEU A 87 16.37 -22.14 2.85
CA LEU A 87 17.49 -21.20 2.78
C LEU A 87 18.71 -21.68 3.58
N THR A 88 19.89 -21.53 3.01
CA THR A 88 21.19 -21.67 3.70
C THR A 88 21.39 -20.56 4.73
N LEU A 89 22.30 -20.75 5.69
CA LEU A 89 22.62 -19.72 6.69
C LEU A 89 23.01 -18.39 6.05
N LYS A 90 23.80 -18.42 4.97
CA LYS A 90 24.21 -17.22 4.24
C LYS A 90 23.01 -16.50 3.62
N GLN A 91 22.10 -17.24 2.96
CA GLN A 91 20.88 -16.66 2.39
C GLN A 91 20.01 -16.02 3.47
N ARG A 92 19.80 -16.68 4.62
CA ARG A 92 19.02 -16.10 5.73
C ARG A 92 19.57 -14.76 6.23
N VAL A 93 20.89 -14.61 6.30
CA VAL A 93 21.53 -13.34 6.68
C VAL A 93 21.32 -12.27 5.61
N ILE A 94 21.36 -12.65 4.33
CA ILE A 94 21.07 -11.74 3.21
C ILE A 94 19.61 -11.29 3.25
N GLU A 95 18.65 -12.21 3.36
CA GLU A 95 17.22 -11.87 3.46
C GLU A 95 16.92 -10.96 4.65
N LEU A 96 17.52 -11.24 5.81
CA LEU A 96 17.39 -10.37 6.99
C LEU A 96 17.91 -8.96 6.72
N TYR A 97 19.08 -8.85 6.09
CA TYR A 97 19.66 -7.55 5.73
C TYR A 97 18.77 -6.80 4.72
N THR A 98 18.30 -7.47 3.67
CA THR A 98 17.40 -6.91 2.67
C THR A 98 16.12 -6.39 3.32
N GLN A 99 15.48 -7.17 4.18
CA GLN A 99 14.24 -6.78 4.84
C GLN A 99 14.45 -5.59 5.80
N ILE A 100 15.53 -5.58 6.60
CA ILE A 100 15.85 -4.46 7.49
C ILE A 100 16.09 -3.17 6.69
N THR A 101 16.92 -3.24 5.65
CA THR A 101 17.23 -2.06 4.83
C THR A 101 15.98 -1.54 4.11
N GLY A 102 15.15 -2.43 3.56
CA GLY A 102 13.87 -2.08 2.95
C GLY A 102 12.92 -1.40 3.94
N LYS A 103 12.79 -1.94 5.17
CA LYS A 103 11.94 -1.36 6.21
C LYS A 103 12.43 0.01 6.66
N LEU A 104 13.73 0.21 6.82
CA LEU A 104 14.30 1.52 7.15
C LEU A 104 14.03 2.53 6.04
N LEU A 105 14.19 2.15 4.76
CA LEU A 105 13.86 3.01 3.64
C LEU A 105 12.37 3.38 3.62
N GLN A 106 11.49 2.41 3.89
CA GLN A 106 10.05 2.65 3.98
C GLN A 106 9.71 3.67 5.08
N ILE A 107 10.27 3.51 6.27
CA ILE A 107 9.99 4.37 7.43
C ILE A 107 10.54 5.79 7.20
N PHE A 108 11.81 5.91 6.81
CA PHE A 108 12.48 7.21 6.80
C PHE A 108 12.18 8.05 5.54
N TRP A 109 11.80 7.42 4.43
CA TRP A 109 11.61 8.10 3.16
C TRP A 109 10.20 7.93 2.60
N LEU A 110 9.77 6.69 2.36
CA LEU A 110 8.52 6.44 1.63
C LEU A 110 7.28 6.93 2.41
N SER A 111 7.21 6.61 3.71
CA SER A 111 6.05 6.93 4.54
C SER A 111 5.77 8.43 4.60
N LYS A 112 6.81 9.28 4.64
CA LYS A 112 6.64 10.73 4.61
C LYS A 112 6.06 11.20 3.28
N LEU A 113 6.58 10.69 2.17
CA LEU A 113 6.11 11.07 0.84
C LEU A 113 4.66 10.66 0.59
N GLU A 114 4.26 9.48 1.07
CA GLU A 114 2.88 9.01 1.01
C GLU A 114 1.94 9.86 1.87
N GLN A 115 2.37 10.18 3.10
CA GLN A 115 1.62 11.06 3.99
C GLN A 115 1.39 12.44 3.37
N ASP A 116 2.45 13.05 2.83
CA ASP A 116 2.37 14.36 2.18
C ASP A 116 1.40 14.33 0.99
N LEU A 117 1.42 13.27 0.18
CA LEU A 117 0.49 13.09 -0.93
C LEU A 117 -0.95 12.84 -0.49
N TYR A 118 -1.16 12.07 0.58
CA TYR A 118 -2.47 11.86 1.17
C TYR A 118 -3.08 13.18 1.65
N ASP A 119 -2.30 13.96 2.40
CA ASP A 119 -2.72 15.25 2.95
C ASP A 119 -2.99 16.28 1.84
N GLU A 120 -2.20 16.26 0.78
CA GLU A 120 -2.36 17.15 -0.38
C GLU A 120 -3.60 16.77 -1.22
N LEU A 121 -3.74 15.50 -1.58
CA LEU A 121 -4.65 15.08 -2.66
C LEU A 121 -5.96 14.45 -2.18
N PHE A 122 -6.03 13.87 -0.97
CA PHE A 122 -7.22 13.17 -0.49
C PHE A 122 -7.94 13.91 0.63
N VAL A 123 -7.19 14.46 1.59
CA VAL A 123 -7.79 15.14 2.76
C VAL A 123 -8.78 16.25 2.40
N PRO A 124 -8.56 17.10 1.38
CA PRO A 124 -9.57 18.07 0.96
C PRO A 124 -10.91 17.42 0.57
N HIS A 125 -10.87 16.35 -0.23
CA HIS A 125 -12.07 15.62 -0.65
C HIS A 125 -12.79 14.93 0.51
N ILE A 126 -12.04 14.39 1.47
CA ILE A 126 -12.61 13.75 2.66
C ILE A 126 -13.32 14.78 3.54
N ARG A 127 -12.68 15.92 3.84
CA ARG A 127 -13.27 17.01 4.66
C ARG A 127 -14.56 17.55 4.06
N HIS A 128 -14.67 17.51 2.73
CA HIS A 128 -15.86 17.97 2.04
C HIS A 128 -17.04 16.99 2.12
N ARG A 129 -16.79 15.70 2.37
CA ARG A 129 -17.83 14.64 2.48
C ARG A 129 -18.13 14.25 3.92
N GLN A 130 -17.14 14.34 4.81
CA GLN A 130 -17.19 13.74 6.15
C GLN A 130 -16.70 14.73 7.23
N ASN A 131 -17.22 14.55 8.44
CA ASN A 131 -16.86 15.39 9.60
C ASN A 131 -15.47 15.06 10.17
N SER A 132 -15.00 13.83 9.98
CA SER A 132 -13.71 13.35 10.47
C SER A 132 -12.84 12.87 9.32
N VAL A 133 -11.56 13.25 9.34
CA VAL A 133 -10.56 12.74 8.41
C VAL A 133 -9.78 11.63 9.11
N PRO A 134 -9.85 10.37 8.65
CA PRO A 134 -9.04 9.31 9.21
C PRO A 134 -7.55 9.60 8.93
N SER A 135 -6.65 9.10 9.79
CA SER A 135 -5.22 9.17 9.50
C SER A 135 -4.88 8.26 8.34
N PHE A 136 -3.82 8.59 7.61
CA PHE A 136 -3.34 7.75 6.51
C PHE A 136 -3.00 6.34 7.00
N ASP A 137 -2.30 6.23 8.14
CA ASP A 137 -1.98 4.95 8.80
C ASP A 137 -3.23 4.11 9.06
N THR A 138 -4.30 4.72 9.58
CA THR A 138 -5.56 4.01 9.79
C THR A 138 -6.13 3.48 8.48
N LEU A 139 -6.06 4.23 7.38
CA LEU A 139 -6.58 3.76 6.11
C LEU A 139 -5.74 2.61 5.52
N ARG A 140 -4.41 2.72 5.54
CA ARG A 140 -3.55 1.72 4.89
C ARG A 140 -3.51 0.36 5.60
N TYR A 141 -3.58 0.37 6.94
CA TYR A 141 -3.55 -0.85 7.76
C TYR A 141 -4.94 -1.41 8.08
N ASN A 142 -6.03 -0.72 7.68
CA ASN A 142 -7.40 -1.20 7.86
C ASN A 142 -7.97 -1.79 6.56
N GLY A 143 -7.15 -2.54 5.83
CA GLY A 143 -7.59 -3.33 4.69
C GLY A 143 -8.45 -4.50 5.17
N SER A 144 -9.67 -4.63 4.62
CA SER A 144 -10.59 -5.71 4.98
C SER A 144 -10.23 -7.05 4.33
N LEU A 145 -9.51 -7.00 3.21
CA LEU A 145 -9.09 -8.17 2.44
C LEU A 145 -7.86 -7.81 1.61
N ILE A 146 -7.01 -8.81 1.33
CA ILE A 146 -5.97 -8.72 0.31
C ILE A 146 -6.14 -9.80 -0.76
N LEU A 147 -6.12 -9.38 -2.02
CA LEU A 147 -6.12 -10.22 -3.20
C LEU A 147 -4.69 -10.25 -3.73
N SER A 148 -3.96 -11.36 -3.54
CA SER A 148 -2.56 -11.49 -3.95
C SER A 148 -2.36 -12.68 -4.88
N ASN A 149 -1.43 -12.56 -5.82
CA ASN A 149 -1.13 -13.61 -6.78
C ASN A 149 -0.15 -14.65 -6.22
N SER A 150 -0.65 -15.79 -5.73
CA SER A 150 0.21 -16.88 -5.22
C SER A 150 0.73 -17.84 -6.30
N HIS A 151 0.37 -17.63 -7.57
CA HIS A 151 0.80 -18.47 -8.69
C HIS A 151 1.51 -17.61 -9.73
N VAL A 152 2.84 -17.62 -9.69
CA VAL A 152 3.71 -16.99 -10.70
C VAL A 152 4.57 -18.06 -11.36
#